data_AF-A0A8I6GJB8-F1
#
_entry.id   AF-A0A8I6GJB8-F1
#
_cell.length_a   1.000
_cell.length_b   1.000
_cell.length_c   1.000
_cell.angle_alpha   90.00
_cell.angle_beta   90.00
_cell.angle_gamma   90.00
#
_symmetry.space_group_name_H-M   'P 1'
#
loop_
_entity.id
_entity.type
_entity.pdbx_description
1 polymer ?
#
loop_
_entity_poly.entity_id
_entity_poly.type
_entity_poly.pdbx_seq_one_letter_code
_entity_poly.pdbx_strand_id
1 'polypeptide(L)'
;MNITVETTKPALLLDAGEITLGIQSRKEMENHYRVKENRNILTALCALINFGEGKVKVQSKNPDYSLAKHGVGDDLETSFKNIWPSTPLVFKQDQLNVFICVQPQSPDGSGGKPATIAINLFMRNGASSVEMSFDVAQEFLEKMAGAGGRSPLARLKGKRPGDGLQEEVHVQELAAAFFKQSKLTKMEKFPFSESKNVEYKSFETKKLLQRVKEILPRTVSAFANTDGGYLFIGLDEKEQQIVGFEAKNCHPKCLESEIEKCIRQLPVTHFCEEREKIKYTCKFMEVHKPGAVCSYVCALRVERFCCAVFAAEPDSWHVEDNHLKRFTTEEWVNQMIA
;
A
#
# COMPACT_ATOMS: atom_id res chain seq x y z
N MET A 1 5.79 -4.53 -19.53
CA MET A 1 4.63 -5.37 -19.20
C MET A 1 3.99 -5.65 -20.53
N ASN A 2 3.94 -6.90 -20.94
CA ASN A 2 3.66 -7.27 -22.32
C ASN A 2 2.41 -8.14 -22.27
N ILE A 3 1.26 -7.49 -22.10
CA ILE A 3 -0.05 -8.14 -22.15
C ILE A 3 -0.73 -7.61 -23.41
N THR A 4 -1.07 -8.52 -24.33
CA THR A 4 -1.72 -8.16 -25.58
C THR A 4 -3.22 -8.43 -25.47
N VAL A 5 -4.04 -7.47 -25.92
CA VAL A 5 -5.49 -7.62 -25.96
C VAL A 5 -5.91 -8.12 -27.34
N GLU A 6 -6.51 -9.30 -27.40
CA GLU A 6 -7.02 -9.92 -28.63
C GLU A 6 -8.56 -10.04 -28.54
N THR A 7 -9.29 -9.06 -29.06
CA THR A 7 -10.75 -9.15 -29.17
C THR A 7 -11.18 -10.01 -30.34
N THR A 8 -11.34 -11.32 -30.10
CA THR A 8 -11.98 -12.25 -31.03
C THR A 8 -13.43 -12.48 -30.60
N LYS A 9 -14.39 -11.83 -31.27
CA LYS A 9 -15.83 -11.99 -30.95
C LYS A 9 -16.19 -13.49 -30.92
N PRO A 10 -16.86 -13.99 -29.87
CA PRO A 10 -17.59 -13.21 -28.85
C PRO A 10 -16.81 -12.84 -27.57
N ALA A 11 -15.58 -13.32 -27.35
CA ALA A 11 -14.95 -13.27 -26.02
C ALA A 11 -13.62 -12.49 -26.00
N LEU A 12 -13.38 -11.74 -24.93
CA LEU A 12 -12.10 -11.09 -24.68
C LEU A 12 -11.00 -12.13 -24.41
N LEU A 13 -9.88 -12.03 -25.13
CA LEU A 13 -8.67 -12.82 -24.89
C LEU A 13 -7.53 -11.87 -24.50
N LEU A 14 -6.89 -12.15 -23.35
CA LEU A 14 -5.69 -11.43 -22.90
C LEU A 14 -4.50 -12.40 -22.92
N ASP A 15 -3.52 -12.14 -23.77
CA ASP A 15 -2.27 -12.91 -23.79
C ASP A 15 -1.30 -12.32 -22.77
N ALA A 16 -1.01 -13.06 -21.70
CA ALA A 16 -0.06 -12.69 -20.65
C ALA A 16 1.35 -13.27 -20.86
N GLY A 17 1.62 -13.84 -22.03
CA GLY A 17 2.91 -14.33 -22.49
C GLY A 17 3.37 -15.64 -21.87
N GLU A 18 4.68 -15.88 -21.94
CA GLU A 18 5.34 -17.08 -21.43
C GLU A 18 5.62 -17.00 -19.93
N ILE A 19 5.26 -18.06 -19.20
CA ILE A 19 5.46 -18.21 -17.75
C ILE A 19 5.84 -19.66 -17.40
N THR A 20 6.49 -19.87 -16.25
CA THR A 20 6.69 -21.21 -15.71
C THR A 20 5.44 -21.64 -14.93
N LEU A 21 4.90 -22.83 -15.24
CA LEU A 21 3.72 -23.38 -14.56
C LEU A 21 4.04 -24.65 -13.77
N GLY A 22 3.19 -24.95 -12.80
CA GLY A 22 3.27 -26.17 -11.99
C GLY A 22 3.91 -25.93 -10.62
N ILE A 23 3.36 -26.60 -9.61
CA ILE A 23 3.67 -26.41 -8.19
C ILE A 23 5.16 -26.58 -7.89
N GLN A 24 5.77 -27.67 -8.40
CA GLN A 24 7.18 -27.95 -8.15
C GLN A 24 8.10 -26.98 -8.90
N SER A 25 7.87 -26.81 -10.21
CA SER A 25 8.68 -25.91 -11.05
C SER A 25 8.64 -24.46 -10.53
N ARG A 26 7.48 -23.96 -10.06
CA ARG A 26 7.39 -22.62 -9.45
C ARG A 26 8.01 -22.55 -8.05
N LYS A 27 8.08 -23.64 -7.28
CA LYS A 27 8.83 -23.68 -6.01
C LYS A 27 10.35 -23.57 -6.25
N GLU A 28 10.85 -24.19 -7.32
CA GLU A 28 12.26 -24.18 -7.74
C GLU A 28 12.71 -22.86 -8.41
N MET A 29 11.78 -22.05 -8.91
CA MET A 29 12.10 -20.74 -9.49
C MET A 29 12.77 -19.77 -8.50
N GLU A 30 13.74 -19.00 -9.01
CA GLU A 30 14.24 -17.83 -8.30
C GLU A 30 13.11 -16.83 -8.02
N ASN A 31 13.07 -16.32 -6.79
CA ASN A 31 11.91 -15.60 -6.27
C ASN A 31 11.51 -14.35 -7.10
N HIS A 32 12.50 -13.65 -7.68
CA HIS A 32 12.23 -12.43 -8.45
C HIS A 32 11.55 -12.73 -9.80
N TYR A 33 11.89 -13.84 -10.47
CA TYR A 33 11.18 -14.29 -11.66
C TYR A 33 9.78 -14.79 -11.31
N ARG A 34 9.63 -15.58 -10.23
CA ARG A 34 8.33 -16.06 -9.75
C ARG A 34 7.36 -14.90 -9.50
N VAL A 35 7.79 -13.90 -8.72
CA VAL A 35 6.98 -12.70 -8.41
C VAL A 35 6.65 -11.89 -9.68
N LYS A 36 7.61 -11.71 -10.59
CA LYS A 36 7.40 -10.98 -11.85
C LYS A 36 6.36 -11.65 -12.75
N GLU A 37 6.43 -12.97 -12.90
CA GLU A 37 5.45 -13.72 -13.69
C GLU A 37 4.07 -13.71 -13.06
N ASN A 38 3.99 -13.97 -11.75
CA ASN A 38 2.75 -13.91 -10.98
C ASN A 38 2.06 -12.55 -11.19
N ARG A 39 2.80 -11.46 -11.01
CA ARG A 39 2.30 -10.10 -11.24
C ARG A 39 1.79 -9.88 -12.67
N ASN A 40 2.45 -10.41 -13.70
CA ASN A 40 1.99 -10.25 -15.09
C ASN A 40 0.62 -10.93 -15.31
N ILE A 41 0.47 -12.18 -14.88
CA ILE A 41 -0.77 -12.96 -15.02
C ILE A 41 -1.89 -12.34 -14.20
N LEU A 42 -1.60 -11.97 -12.95
CA LEU A 42 -2.56 -11.39 -12.01
C LEU A 42 -3.16 -10.08 -12.54
N THR A 43 -2.40 -9.33 -13.33
CA THR A 43 -2.86 -8.09 -13.98
C THR A 43 -3.83 -8.35 -15.12
N ALA A 44 -3.51 -9.30 -16.01
CA ALA A 44 -4.42 -9.73 -17.05
C ALA A 44 -5.71 -10.30 -16.44
N LEU A 45 -5.59 -11.12 -15.39
CA LEU A 45 -6.75 -11.69 -14.70
C LEU A 45 -7.60 -10.62 -14.00
N CYS A 46 -6.99 -9.68 -13.29
CA CYS A 46 -7.67 -8.53 -12.68
C CYS A 46 -8.48 -7.73 -13.71
N ALA A 47 -7.88 -7.40 -14.86
CA ALA A 47 -8.58 -6.68 -15.92
C ALA A 47 -9.70 -7.49 -16.59
N LEU A 48 -9.49 -8.80 -16.77
CA LEU A 48 -10.50 -9.70 -17.32
C LEU A 48 -11.70 -9.83 -16.39
N ILE A 49 -11.45 -9.90 -15.09
CA ILE A 49 -12.50 -9.94 -14.06
C ILE A 49 -13.31 -8.65 -14.08
N ASN A 50 -12.65 -7.49 -14.12
CA ASN A 50 -13.33 -6.19 -14.17
C ASN A 50 -14.04 -5.92 -15.51
N PHE A 51 -13.68 -6.67 -16.56
CA PHE A 51 -14.43 -6.72 -17.82
C PHE A 51 -15.64 -7.68 -17.77
N GLY A 52 -15.66 -8.61 -16.81
CA GLY A 52 -16.79 -9.51 -16.53
C GLY A 52 -16.68 -10.91 -17.14
N GLU A 53 -16.08 -11.07 -18.32
CA GLU A 53 -15.91 -12.39 -18.96
C GLU A 53 -14.72 -12.51 -19.92
N GLY A 54 -14.30 -13.75 -20.18
CA GLY A 54 -13.36 -14.09 -21.25
C GLY A 54 -12.24 -15.03 -20.80
N LYS A 55 -11.03 -14.87 -21.35
CA LYS A 55 -9.89 -15.76 -21.07
C LYS A 55 -8.57 -15.02 -20.97
N VAL A 56 -7.75 -15.37 -19.98
CA VAL A 56 -6.31 -15.09 -20.01
C VAL A 56 -5.61 -16.30 -20.64
N LYS A 57 -4.85 -16.08 -21.72
CA LYS A 57 -3.93 -17.07 -22.30
C LYS A 57 -2.55 -16.87 -21.68
N VAL A 58 -1.91 -17.96 -21.31
CA VAL A 58 -0.52 -18.03 -20.89
C VAL A 58 0.15 -19.22 -21.58
N GLN A 59 1.41 -19.06 -21.98
CA GLN A 59 2.19 -20.14 -22.58
C GLN A 59 3.16 -20.72 -21.55
N SER A 60 3.19 -22.04 -21.41
CA SER A 60 4.10 -22.74 -20.52
C SER A 60 5.54 -22.68 -21.05
N LYS A 61 6.47 -22.19 -20.22
CA LYS A 61 7.92 -22.26 -20.48
C LYS A 61 8.50 -23.65 -20.32
N ASN A 62 7.93 -24.45 -19.42
CA ASN A 62 8.35 -25.84 -19.22
C ASN A 62 7.69 -26.73 -20.30
N PRO A 63 8.47 -27.37 -21.20
CA PRO A 63 7.92 -28.13 -22.33
C PRO A 63 7.08 -29.34 -21.91
N ASP A 64 7.50 -30.03 -20.85
CA ASP A 64 6.83 -31.24 -20.34
C ASP A 64 5.61 -30.93 -19.45
N TYR A 65 5.11 -29.69 -19.46
CA TYR A 65 4.04 -29.25 -18.59
C TYR A 65 2.69 -29.94 -18.88
N SER A 66 2.06 -30.46 -17.83
CA SER A 66 0.68 -30.92 -17.86
C SER A 66 -0.07 -30.40 -16.64
N LEU A 67 -1.13 -29.63 -16.86
CA LEU A 67 -2.00 -29.07 -15.83
C LEU A 67 -2.53 -30.15 -14.89
N ALA A 68 -2.93 -31.30 -15.44
CA ALA A 68 -3.46 -32.43 -14.69
C ALA A 68 -2.42 -33.13 -13.79
N LYS A 69 -1.12 -33.01 -14.10
CA LYS A 69 -0.03 -33.64 -13.32
C LYS A 69 0.68 -32.67 -12.38
N HIS A 70 0.82 -31.41 -12.79
CA HIS A 70 1.71 -30.44 -12.13
C HIS A 70 0.95 -29.30 -11.44
N GLY A 71 -0.35 -29.14 -11.67
CA GLY A 71 -1.15 -28.02 -11.16
C GLY A 71 -0.82 -26.68 -11.83
N VAL A 72 -1.38 -25.57 -11.34
CA VAL A 72 -1.04 -24.22 -11.83
C VAL A 72 0.15 -23.68 -11.04
N GLY A 73 0.07 -23.78 -9.72
CA GLY A 73 1.13 -23.39 -8.78
C GLY A 73 0.57 -22.62 -7.59
N ASP A 74 0.92 -23.05 -6.37
CA ASP A 74 0.34 -22.53 -5.12
C ASP A 74 0.40 -21.00 -5.00
N ASP A 75 1.47 -20.35 -5.49
CA ASP A 75 1.63 -18.90 -5.45
C ASP A 75 0.64 -18.18 -6.37
N LEU A 76 0.37 -18.75 -7.55
CA LEU A 76 -0.60 -18.23 -8.51
C LEU A 76 -2.02 -18.43 -7.99
N GLU A 77 -2.37 -19.64 -7.57
CA GLU A 77 -3.71 -19.98 -7.07
C GLU A 77 -4.09 -19.15 -5.83
N THR A 78 -3.14 -18.94 -4.91
CA THR A 78 -3.32 -18.03 -3.76
C THR A 78 -3.56 -16.60 -4.21
N SER A 79 -2.79 -16.10 -5.17
CA SER A 79 -2.90 -14.71 -5.65
C SER A 79 -4.21 -14.47 -6.40
N PHE A 80 -4.66 -15.45 -7.20
CA PHE A 80 -5.94 -15.41 -7.90
C PHE A 80 -7.12 -15.40 -6.93
N LYS A 81 -7.08 -16.23 -5.87
CA LYS A 81 -8.11 -16.27 -4.84
C LYS A 81 -8.21 -14.95 -4.06
N ASN A 82 -7.09 -14.24 -3.87
CA ASN A 82 -7.08 -12.95 -3.17
C ASN A 82 -7.81 -11.85 -3.97
N ILE A 83 -7.71 -11.84 -5.31
CA ILE A 83 -8.42 -10.86 -6.15
C ILE A 83 -9.84 -11.31 -6.54
N TRP A 84 -10.12 -12.61 -6.44
CA TRP A 84 -11.40 -13.20 -6.85
C TRP A 84 -11.82 -14.37 -5.94
N PRO A 85 -12.24 -14.09 -4.70
CA PRO A 85 -12.59 -15.14 -3.73
C PRO A 85 -13.92 -15.84 -4.06
N SER A 86 -14.81 -15.19 -4.82
CA SER A 86 -16.23 -15.57 -4.93
C SER A 86 -16.54 -16.65 -5.96
N THR A 87 -15.71 -16.83 -7.00
CA THR A 87 -16.00 -17.78 -8.10
C THR A 87 -14.76 -18.61 -8.46
N PRO A 88 -14.85 -19.95 -8.53
CA PRO A 88 -13.76 -20.79 -9.03
C PRO A 88 -13.37 -20.44 -10.47
N LEU A 89 -12.08 -20.27 -10.72
CA LEU A 89 -11.56 -20.08 -12.08
C LEU A 89 -11.48 -21.41 -12.82
N VAL A 90 -11.85 -21.40 -14.11
CA VAL A 90 -11.81 -22.60 -14.96
C VAL A 90 -10.54 -22.60 -15.79
N PHE A 91 -9.66 -23.57 -15.52
CA PHE A 91 -8.41 -23.77 -16.26
C PHE A 91 -8.60 -24.78 -17.39
N LYS A 92 -8.06 -24.49 -18.58
CA LYS A 92 -8.02 -25.39 -19.73
C LYS A 92 -6.63 -25.40 -20.34
N GLN A 93 -6.11 -26.56 -20.74
CA GLN A 93 -4.83 -26.68 -21.44
C GLN A 93 -5.06 -27.07 -22.90
N ASP A 94 -4.33 -26.45 -23.82
CA ASP A 94 -4.18 -26.85 -25.21
C ASP A 94 -2.69 -26.77 -25.59
N GLN A 95 -2.06 -27.93 -25.77
CA GLN A 95 -0.61 -28.06 -25.92
C GLN A 95 0.14 -27.34 -24.79
N LEU A 96 0.99 -26.36 -25.11
CA LEU A 96 1.70 -25.52 -24.13
C LEU A 96 0.87 -24.32 -23.63
N ASN A 97 -0.27 -24.01 -24.24
CA ASN A 97 -1.13 -22.91 -23.80
C ASN A 97 -2.03 -23.36 -22.65
N VAL A 98 -2.13 -22.54 -21.62
CA VAL A 98 -3.16 -22.64 -20.59
C VAL A 98 -4.05 -21.40 -20.66
N PHE A 99 -5.36 -21.64 -20.55
CA PHE A 99 -6.39 -20.62 -20.54
C PHE A 99 -7.04 -20.58 -19.16
N ILE A 100 -6.99 -19.41 -18.52
CA ILE A 100 -7.70 -19.09 -17.29
C ILE A 100 -8.99 -18.40 -17.71
N CYS A 101 -10.13 -19.07 -17.57
CA CYS A 101 -11.43 -18.57 -18.03
C CYS A 101 -12.17 -17.87 -16.87
N VAL A 102 -12.62 -16.65 -17.11
CA VAL A 102 -13.58 -15.92 -16.28
C VAL A 102 -14.95 -16.07 -16.95
N GLN A 103 -15.93 -16.60 -16.22
CA GLN A 103 -17.30 -16.72 -16.69
C GLN A 103 -18.09 -15.45 -16.34
N PRO A 104 -19.03 -15.01 -17.22
CA PRO A 104 -19.89 -13.86 -16.93
C PRO A 104 -20.64 -14.06 -15.63
N GLN A 105 -20.61 -13.06 -14.76
CA GLN A 105 -21.44 -13.04 -13.57
C GLN A 105 -22.92 -12.86 -13.93
N SER A 106 -23.81 -13.43 -13.11
CA SER A 106 -25.24 -13.15 -13.19
C SER A 106 -25.50 -11.65 -12.96
N PRO A 107 -26.40 -11.00 -13.72
CA PRO A 107 -26.68 -9.57 -13.57
C PRO A 107 -27.26 -9.18 -12.19
N ASP A 108 -27.80 -10.15 -11.44
CA ASP A 108 -28.25 -9.96 -10.05
C ASP A 108 -27.10 -9.96 -9.01
N GLY A 109 -25.86 -10.18 -9.46
CA GLY A 109 -24.67 -9.91 -8.65
C GLY A 109 -24.50 -8.41 -8.47
N SER A 110 -24.75 -7.92 -7.25
CA SER A 110 -24.55 -6.52 -6.83
C SER A 110 -23.31 -5.91 -7.47
N GLY A 111 -23.45 -4.71 -8.07
CA GLY A 111 -22.40 -3.97 -8.79
C GLY A 111 -21.00 -4.30 -8.30
N GLY A 112 -20.30 -5.13 -9.07
CA GLY A 112 -19.26 -6.00 -8.51
C GLY A 112 -18.04 -5.25 -8.01
N LYS A 113 -17.75 -5.40 -6.71
CA LYS A 113 -16.47 -5.07 -6.06
C LYS A 113 -15.29 -5.20 -7.04
N PRO A 114 -14.66 -4.10 -7.50
CA PRO A 114 -13.61 -4.17 -8.52
C PRO A 114 -12.45 -5.07 -8.06
N ALA A 115 -12.12 -6.09 -8.85
CA ALA A 115 -10.97 -6.94 -8.60
C ALA A 115 -9.71 -6.08 -8.53
N THR A 116 -8.98 -6.20 -7.42
CA THR A 116 -7.93 -5.26 -7.05
C THR A 116 -6.76 -6.03 -6.45
N ILE A 117 -5.57 -5.84 -6.99
CA ILE A 117 -4.34 -6.54 -6.58
C ILE A 117 -3.80 -5.97 -5.26
N ALA A 118 -3.84 -4.64 -5.15
CA ALA A 118 -3.51 -3.87 -3.97
C ALA A 118 -4.39 -2.62 -3.98
N ILE A 119 -5.03 -2.31 -2.86
CA ILE A 119 -5.91 -1.15 -2.70
C ILE A 119 -5.08 0.12 -2.50
N ASN A 120 -3.87 -0.02 -1.94
CA ASN A 120 -2.96 1.06 -1.57
C ASN A 120 -3.54 2.07 -0.56
N LEU A 121 -4.64 1.74 0.12
CA LEU A 121 -5.21 2.54 1.20
C LEU A 121 -4.80 1.95 2.54
N PHE A 122 -3.99 2.69 3.31
CA PHE A 122 -3.42 2.20 4.57
C PHE A 122 -4.10 2.82 5.79
N MET A 123 -4.03 2.12 6.92
CA MET A 123 -4.42 2.61 8.24
C MET A 123 -3.42 2.16 9.33
N ARG A 124 -3.49 2.79 10.50
CA ARG A 124 -2.73 2.37 11.68
C ARG A 124 -3.52 1.35 12.47
N ASN A 125 -2.93 0.17 12.66
CA ASN A 125 -3.45 -0.89 13.53
C ASN A 125 -2.38 -1.21 14.59
N GLY A 126 -2.58 -0.70 15.81
CA GLY A 126 -1.52 -0.63 16.81
C GLY A 126 -0.26 0.06 16.25
N ALA A 127 0.92 -0.50 16.53
CA ALA A 127 2.20 0.01 16.04
C ALA A 127 2.40 -0.11 14.50
N SER A 128 1.52 -0.78 13.75
CA SER A 128 1.75 -1.12 12.34
C SER A 128 0.95 -0.30 11.33
N SER A 129 1.58 0.02 10.19
CA SER A 129 0.93 0.57 8.99
C SER A 129 0.45 -0.57 8.08
N VAL A 130 -0.84 -0.93 8.20
CA VAL A 130 -1.46 -2.05 7.47
C VAL A 130 -2.30 -1.53 6.29
N GLU A 131 -2.31 -2.29 5.20
CA GLU A 131 -3.23 -2.04 4.10
C GLU A 131 -4.64 -2.47 4.52
N MET A 132 -5.66 -1.69 4.19
CA MET A 132 -7.05 -2.05 4.44
C MET A 132 -7.41 -3.29 3.61
N SER A 133 -8.15 -4.23 4.19
CA SER A 133 -8.85 -5.24 3.38
C SER A 133 -9.95 -4.56 2.56
N PHE A 134 -10.46 -5.27 1.54
CA PHE A 134 -11.50 -4.73 0.67
C PHE A 134 -12.73 -4.21 1.44
N ASP A 135 -13.26 -5.01 2.37
CA ASP A 135 -14.46 -4.64 3.13
C ASP A 135 -14.20 -3.45 4.07
N VAL A 136 -13.00 -3.36 4.66
CA VAL A 136 -12.61 -2.24 5.52
C VAL A 136 -12.40 -0.96 4.69
N ALA A 137 -11.84 -1.07 3.49
CA ALA A 137 -11.70 0.05 2.56
C ALA A 137 -13.08 0.55 2.08
N GLN A 138 -14.01 -0.36 1.78
CA GLN A 138 -15.39 -0.02 1.42
C GLN A 138 -16.10 0.72 2.56
N GLU A 139 -16.18 0.12 3.76
CA GLU A 139 -16.85 0.73 4.92
C GLU A 139 -16.23 2.11 5.25
N PHE A 140 -14.90 2.22 5.16
CA PHE A 140 -14.21 3.49 5.36
C PHE A 140 -14.63 4.55 4.33
N LEU A 141 -14.64 4.22 3.03
CA LEU A 141 -14.98 5.15 1.96
C LEU A 141 -16.46 5.55 2.00
N GLU A 142 -17.38 4.60 2.15
CA GLU A 142 -18.82 4.87 2.32
C GLU A 142 -19.08 5.81 3.50
N LYS A 143 -18.38 5.58 4.63
CA LYS A 143 -18.46 6.43 5.81
C LYS A 143 -17.88 7.82 5.59
N MET A 144 -16.84 7.97 4.77
CA MET A 144 -16.33 9.29 4.39
C MET A 144 -17.32 9.99 3.46
N ALA A 145 -17.91 9.29 2.49
CA ALA A 145 -18.89 9.83 1.56
C ALA A 145 -20.16 10.31 2.28
N GLY A 146 -20.79 9.44 3.07
CA GLY A 146 -22.05 9.76 3.78
C GLY A 146 -21.92 10.83 4.86
N ALA A 147 -20.71 11.13 5.33
CA ALA A 147 -20.44 12.19 6.30
C ALA A 147 -19.94 13.52 5.66
N GLY A 148 -19.69 13.56 4.35
CA GLY A 148 -19.01 14.69 3.71
C GLY A 148 -17.56 14.86 4.18
N GLY A 149 -16.90 13.74 4.50
CA GLY A 149 -15.59 13.69 5.15
C GLY A 149 -15.65 13.63 6.68
N ARG A 150 -14.48 13.79 7.31
CA ARG A 150 -14.29 13.73 8.76
C ARG A 150 -14.43 15.11 9.36
N SER A 151 -15.37 15.25 10.29
CA SER A 151 -15.42 16.40 11.18
C SER A 151 -14.06 16.60 11.86
N PRO A 152 -13.63 17.86 12.07
CA PRO A 152 -12.46 18.18 12.90
C PRO A 152 -12.57 17.46 14.24
N LEU A 153 -11.43 16.92 14.74
CA LEU A 153 -11.43 16.12 15.95
C LEU A 153 -11.81 16.98 17.17
N ALA A 154 -13.10 17.07 17.47
CA ALA A 154 -13.60 17.52 18.75
C ALA A 154 -13.00 16.57 19.80
N ARG A 155 -11.94 17.03 20.49
CA ARG A 155 -11.22 16.26 21.51
C ARG A 155 -12.25 15.53 22.36
N LEU A 156 -12.17 14.19 22.42
CA LEU A 156 -13.14 13.33 23.10
C LEU A 156 -13.15 13.62 24.62
N LYS A 157 -13.83 14.71 25.02
CA LYS A 157 -13.89 15.21 26.39
C LYS A 157 -14.88 14.45 27.28
N GLY A 158 -15.57 13.44 26.75
CA GLY A 158 -16.76 12.84 27.37
C GLY A 158 -16.62 11.43 27.92
N LYS A 159 -15.57 10.66 27.58
CA LYS A 159 -15.36 9.30 28.11
C LYS A 159 -13.96 9.17 28.69
N ARG A 160 -13.86 8.66 29.93
CA ARG A 160 -12.58 8.17 30.47
C ARG A 160 -12.05 7.12 29.50
N PRO A 161 -10.84 7.25 28.95
CA PRO A 161 -10.26 6.20 28.14
C PRO A 161 -10.00 4.99 29.04
N GLY A 162 -10.32 3.78 28.55
CA GLY A 162 -9.84 2.55 29.19
C GLY A 162 -8.31 2.49 29.15
N ASP A 163 -7.69 1.67 30.00
CA ASP A 163 -6.25 1.75 30.28
C ASP A 163 -5.37 1.77 29.02
N GLY A 164 -5.63 0.89 28.04
CA GLY A 164 -4.88 0.88 26.76
C GLY A 164 -5.02 2.16 25.91
N LEU A 165 -6.15 2.86 25.99
CA LEU A 165 -6.30 4.19 25.35
C LEU A 165 -5.56 5.28 26.12
N GLN A 166 -5.38 5.16 27.44
CA GLN A 166 -4.55 6.11 28.20
C GLN A 166 -3.07 5.95 27.84
N GLU A 167 -2.60 4.71 27.63
CA GLU A 167 -1.24 4.44 27.17
C GLU A 167 -0.98 5.01 25.77
N GLU A 168 -1.88 4.80 24.79
CA GLU A 168 -1.74 5.42 23.45
C GLU A 168 -1.67 6.96 23.51
N VAL A 169 -2.52 7.59 24.33
CA VAL A 169 -2.51 9.05 24.52
C VAL A 169 -1.20 9.50 25.15
N HIS A 170 -0.70 8.81 26.17
CA HIS A 170 0.56 9.14 26.81
C HIS A 170 1.76 9.03 25.87
N VAL A 171 1.82 7.97 25.06
CA VAL A 171 2.84 7.81 24.01
C VAL A 171 2.76 8.94 22.97
N GLN A 172 1.56 9.35 22.57
CA GLN A 172 1.37 10.48 21.66
C GLN A 172 1.82 11.81 22.27
N GLU A 173 1.57 12.05 23.57
CA GLU A 173 2.04 13.24 24.29
C GLU A 173 3.57 13.30 24.39
N LEU A 174 4.21 12.18 24.70
CA LEU A 174 5.67 12.04 24.75
C LEU A 174 6.30 12.28 23.37
N ALA A 175 5.74 11.67 22.31
CA ALA A 175 6.16 11.92 20.94
C ALA A 175 5.93 13.39 20.52
N ALA A 176 4.85 14.03 20.97
CA ALA A 176 4.60 15.46 20.74
C ALA A 176 5.54 16.37 21.55
N ALA A 177 6.11 15.91 22.67
CA ALA A 177 7.12 16.61 23.46
C ALA A 177 8.57 16.38 22.98
N PHE A 178 8.80 15.31 22.21
CA PHE A 178 10.03 15.05 21.45
C PHE A 178 9.99 15.72 20.05
N PHE A 179 8.79 15.84 19.48
CA PHE A 179 8.46 16.98 18.63
C PHE A 179 8.67 18.29 19.43
N LYS A 180 8.75 19.45 18.78
CA LYS A 180 9.25 20.72 19.39
C LYS A 180 10.76 20.73 19.74
N GLN A 181 11.38 19.65 20.25
CA GLN A 181 12.84 19.63 20.55
C GLN A 181 13.68 19.94 19.30
N SER A 182 14.81 20.64 19.48
CA SER A 182 15.71 21.08 18.41
C SER A 182 17.10 20.41 18.44
N LYS A 183 17.58 20.06 19.64
CA LYS A 183 18.85 19.37 19.88
C LYS A 183 18.62 18.10 20.68
N LEU A 184 19.35 17.05 20.32
CA LEU A 184 19.32 15.71 20.92
C LEU A 184 20.76 15.25 21.20
N THR A 185 20.96 14.37 22.19
CA THR A 185 22.27 13.76 22.43
C THR A 185 22.39 12.40 21.74
N LYS A 186 23.55 12.10 21.13
CA LYS A 186 23.78 10.79 20.52
C LYS A 186 23.85 9.68 21.58
N MET A 187 23.19 8.56 21.30
CA MET A 187 23.02 7.40 22.19
C MET A 187 22.18 7.67 23.46
N GLU A 188 21.53 8.83 23.58
CA GLU A 188 20.52 9.08 24.60
C GLU A 188 19.24 8.28 24.29
N LYS A 189 18.53 7.85 25.33
CA LYS A 189 17.25 7.15 25.17
C LYS A 189 16.11 8.12 24.93
N PHE A 190 15.22 7.79 24.00
CA PHE A 190 13.97 8.53 23.79
C PHE A 190 12.83 7.89 24.62
N PRO A 191 11.83 8.65 25.08
CA PRO A 191 10.97 8.21 26.17
C PRO A 191 9.70 7.43 25.75
N PHE A 192 9.60 6.92 24.51
CA PHE A 192 8.36 6.35 23.97
C PHE A 192 8.56 5.11 23.08
N SER A 193 7.52 4.30 22.96
CA SER A 193 7.41 3.13 22.08
C SER A 193 6.66 3.47 20.77
N GLU A 194 6.67 2.54 19.80
CA GLU A 194 5.74 2.62 18.66
C GLU A 194 4.29 2.40 19.13
N SER A 195 3.35 3.10 18.48
CA SER A 195 1.91 3.05 18.78
C SER A 195 1.10 3.42 17.54
N LYS A 196 -0.23 3.46 17.67
CA LYS A 196 -1.12 3.92 16.61
C LYS A 196 -0.73 5.30 16.04
N ASN A 197 -0.23 6.22 16.88
CA ASN A 197 0.16 7.57 16.46
C ASN A 197 1.68 7.80 16.37
N VAL A 198 2.52 6.78 16.58
CA VAL A 198 3.99 6.92 16.58
C VAL A 198 4.63 5.74 15.86
N GLU A 199 5.44 6.02 14.84
CA GLU A 199 6.31 5.06 14.15
C GLU A 199 7.73 5.62 14.16
N TYR A 200 8.74 4.78 14.31
CA TYR A 200 10.13 5.18 14.20
C TYR A 200 10.98 4.15 13.48
N LYS A 201 12.01 4.60 12.77
CA LYS A 201 12.90 3.73 11.99
C LYS A 201 14.35 4.19 12.07
N SER A 202 15.25 3.23 12.18
CA SER A 202 16.68 3.39 11.94
C SER A 202 17.00 2.89 10.53
N PHE A 203 17.72 3.67 9.75
CA PHE A 203 18.15 3.26 8.41
C PHE A 203 19.67 3.27 8.30
N GLU A 204 20.21 2.17 7.80
CA GLU A 204 21.62 2.08 7.42
C GLU A 204 21.99 3.21 6.47
N THR A 205 23.08 3.88 6.80
CA THR A 205 23.47 5.19 6.28
C THR A 205 23.36 5.32 4.77
N LYS A 206 23.89 4.35 4.01
CA LYS A 206 23.97 4.43 2.54
C LYS A 206 22.64 4.30 1.78
N LYS A 207 21.58 3.77 2.40
CA LYS A 207 20.28 3.52 1.72
C LYS A 207 19.13 4.39 2.23
N LEU A 208 19.41 5.35 3.12
CA LEU A 208 18.43 6.24 3.75
C LEU A 208 17.37 6.77 2.78
N LEU A 209 17.77 7.43 1.68
CA LEU A 209 16.81 8.04 0.76
C LEU A 209 15.92 7.01 0.06
N GLN A 210 16.47 5.85 -0.32
CA GLN A 210 15.71 4.75 -0.90
C GLN A 210 14.70 4.20 0.12
N ARG A 211 15.13 3.92 1.35
CA ARG A 211 14.26 3.38 2.41
C ARG A 211 13.14 4.33 2.79
N VAL A 212 13.40 5.64 2.84
CA VAL A 212 12.34 6.63 3.07
C VAL A 212 11.31 6.61 1.94
N LYS A 213 11.74 6.55 0.67
CA LYS A 213 10.81 6.42 -0.46
C LYS A 213 9.98 5.13 -0.43
N GLU A 214 10.52 4.03 0.12
CA GLU A 214 9.81 2.75 0.28
C GLU A 214 8.72 2.80 1.38
N ILE A 215 8.97 3.48 2.52
CA ILE A 215 8.03 3.49 3.65
C ILE A 215 7.06 4.67 3.65
N LEU A 216 7.49 5.84 3.17
CA LEU A 216 6.81 7.12 3.41
C LEU A 216 5.37 7.16 2.84
N PRO A 217 5.07 6.67 1.63
CA PRO A 217 3.70 6.66 1.13
C PRO A 217 2.74 5.89 2.03
N ARG A 218 3.17 4.72 2.52
CA ARG A 218 2.38 3.83 3.38
C ARG A 218 2.15 4.45 4.75
N THR A 219 3.20 4.99 5.39
CA THR A 219 3.11 5.61 6.71
C THR A 219 2.30 6.91 6.68
N VAL A 220 2.42 7.73 5.63
CA VAL A 220 1.62 8.96 5.47
C VAL A 220 0.14 8.62 5.23
N SER A 221 -0.16 7.69 4.32
CA SER A 221 -1.53 7.17 4.10
C SER A 221 -2.12 6.64 5.42
N ALA A 222 -1.37 5.79 6.14
CA ALA A 222 -1.82 5.22 7.40
C ALA A 222 -2.16 6.28 8.46
N PHE A 223 -1.27 7.25 8.71
CA PHE A 223 -1.54 8.30 9.68
C PHE A 223 -2.68 9.22 9.25
N ALA A 224 -2.71 9.63 7.99
CA ALA A 224 -3.75 10.51 7.43
C ALA A 224 -5.15 9.89 7.55
N ASN A 225 -5.30 8.62 7.17
CA ASN A 225 -6.54 7.85 7.25
C ASN A 225 -6.91 7.42 8.68
N THR A 226 -6.05 7.64 9.68
CA THR A 226 -6.33 7.30 11.08
C THR A 226 -6.55 8.56 11.91
N ASP A 227 -5.65 8.91 12.84
CA ASP A 227 -5.79 10.07 13.74
C ASP A 227 -4.56 11.01 13.67
N GLY A 228 -3.84 10.98 12.54
CA GLY A 228 -2.53 11.59 12.40
C GLY A 228 -1.46 10.83 13.19
N GLY A 229 -0.23 11.35 13.20
CA GLY A 229 0.86 10.76 13.96
C GLY A 229 2.22 11.35 13.66
N TYR A 230 3.24 10.66 14.16
CA TYR A 230 4.64 11.05 14.09
C TYR A 230 5.48 9.90 13.51
N LEU A 231 6.25 10.19 12.47
CA LEU A 231 7.33 9.33 11.96
C LEU A 231 8.69 9.93 12.34
N PHE A 232 9.51 9.18 13.08
CA PHE A 232 10.87 9.57 13.42
C PHE A 232 11.91 8.69 12.70
N ILE A 233 12.78 9.29 11.90
CA ILE A 233 13.84 8.61 11.16
C ILE A 233 15.19 8.95 11.77
N GLY A 234 15.90 7.93 12.24
CA GLY A 234 17.16 8.04 13.00
C GLY A 234 17.06 7.63 14.47
N LEU A 235 15.97 6.96 14.88
CA LEU A 235 15.84 6.35 16.21
C LEU A 235 16.03 4.83 16.07
N ASP A 236 16.88 4.26 16.92
CA ASP A 236 17.13 2.83 16.96
C ASP A 236 16.12 2.11 17.86
N GLU A 237 15.42 1.14 17.27
CA GLU A 237 14.38 0.36 17.93
C GLU A 237 14.94 -0.64 18.95
N LYS A 238 16.06 -1.30 18.61
CA LYS A 238 16.63 -2.40 19.39
C LYS A 238 17.26 -1.89 20.69
N GLU A 239 18.03 -0.81 20.60
CA GLU A 239 18.72 -0.21 21.74
C GLU A 239 17.91 0.92 22.40
N GLN A 240 16.77 1.33 21.80
CA GLN A 240 15.93 2.48 22.20
C GLN A 240 16.74 3.78 22.32
N GLN A 241 17.57 4.07 21.29
CA GLN A 241 18.57 5.15 21.31
C GLN A 241 18.49 6.11 20.11
N ILE A 242 18.88 7.35 20.34
CA ILE A 242 19.02 8.39 19.31
C ILE A 242 20.35 8.19 18.55
N VAL A 243 20.28 7.68 17.32
CA VAL A 243 21.46 7.44 16.47
C VAL A 243 21.63 8.56 15.43
N GLY A 244 20.53 8.98 14.82
CA GLY A 244 20.46 9.91 13.69
C GLY A 244 21.10 9.38 12.40
N PHE A 245 20.98 10.15 11.32
CA PHE A 245 21.73 9.95 10.08
C PHE A 245 22.71 11.10 9.82
N GLU A 246 23.88 10.81 9.27
CA GLU A 246 24.88 11.83 8.97
C GLU A 246 24.57 12.54 7.63
N ALA A 247 24.79 13.86 7.55
CA ALA A 247 24.50 14.65 6.36
C ALA A 247 25.26 14.22 5.09
N LYS A 248 26.39 13.52 5.25
CA LYS A 248 27.16 12.93 4.14
C LYS A 248 26.38 11.86 3.36
N ASN A 249 25.34 11.28 3.98
CA ASN A 249 24.53 10.23 3.37
C ASN A 249 23.29 10.81 2.67
N CYS A 250 22.65 11.78 3.31
CA CYS A 250 21.60 12.60 2.74
C CYS A 250 21.58 13.93 3.50
N HIS A 251 21.76 15.04 2.78
CA HIS A 251 21.66 16.35 3.40
C HIS A 251 20.20 16.61 3.84
N PRO A 252 19.92 17.19 5.03
CA PRO A 252 18.56 17.44 5.50
C PRO A 252 17.59 18.02 4.46
N LYS A 253 18.00 19.10 3.78
CA LYS A 253 17.22 19.72 2.68
C LYS A 253 16.89 18.78 1.49
N CYS A 254 17.77 17.82 1.19
CA CYS A 254 17.53 16.83 0.14
C CYS A 254 16.43 15.84 0.58
N LEU A 255 16.52 15.35 1.83
CA LEU A 255 15.48 14.50 2.39
C LEU A 255 14.14 15.24 2.53
N GLU A 256 14.16 16.51 2.91
CA GLU A 256 12.98 17.37 3.00
C GLU A 256 12.25 17.53 1.67
N SER A 257 12.99 17.85 0.60
CA SER A 257 12.44 18.00 -0.76
C SER A 257 11.86 16.69 -1.29
N GLU A 258 12.48 15.55 -0.97
CA GLU A 258 11.99 14.23 -1.38
C GLU A 258 10.78 13.76 -0.55
N ILE A 259 10.70 14.13 0.73
CA ILE A 259 9.50 13.96 1.56
C ILE A 259 8.35 14.79 0.99
N GLU A 260 8.58 16.08 0.70
CA GLU A 260 7.58 16.97 0.12
C GLU A 260 7.09 16.45 -1.23
N LYS A 261 8.02 16.08 -2.13
CA LYS A 261 7.68 15.52 -3.44
C LYS A 261 6.83 14.26 -3.30
N CYS A 262 7.22 13.35 -2.41
CA CYS A 262 6.47 12.12 -2.16
C CYS A 262 5.05 12.40 -1.66
N ILE A 263 4.89 13.26 -0.64
CA ILE A 263 3.57 13.58 -0.07
C ILE A 263 2.68 14.29 -1.08
N ARG A 264 3.23 15.20 -1.90
CA ARG A 264 2.50 15.89 -2.98
C ARG A 264 2.06 14.97 -4.12
N GLN A 265 2.63 13.76 -4.23
CA GLN A 265 2.31 12.77 -5.27
C GLN A 265 1.35 11.67 -4.80
N LEU A 266 0.92 11.68 -3.53
CA LEU A 266 -0.06 10.72 -3.03
C LEU A 266 -1.46 11.04 -3.57
N PRO A 267 -2.19 10.07 -4.15
CA PRO A 267 -3.57 10.28 -4.56
C PRO A 267 -4.45 10.51 -3.33
N VAL A 268 -5.39 11.45 -3.45
CA VAL A 268 -6.36 11.77 -2.41
C VAL A 268 -7.76 11.84 -3.01
N THR A 269 -8.74 11.31 -2.30
CA THR A 269 -10.16 11.46 -2.67
C THR A 269 -10.82 12.37 -1.66
N HIS A 270 -11.57 13.37 -2.14
CA HIS A 270 -12.35 14.27 -1.32
C HIS A 270 -13.85 14.04 -1.49
N PHE A 271 -14.53 13.83 -0.37
CA PHE A 271 -15.99 13.89 -0.22
C PHE A 271 -16.45 15.21 0.42
N CYS A 272 -15.49 16.04 0.86
CA CYS A 272 -15.72 17.33 1.50
C CYS A 272 -15.49 18.49 0.50
N GLU A 273 -16.09 19.64 0.78
CA GLU A 273 -16.00 20.83 -0.10
C GLU A 273 -14.64 21.53 -0.01
N GLU A 274 -13.98 21.49 1.14
CA GLU A 274 -12.75 22.27 1.40
C GLU A 274 -11.54 21.81 0.58
N ARG A 275 -11.55 20.55 0.13
CA ARG A 275 -10.51 19.94 -0.73
C ARG A 275 -9.06 20.24 -0.29
N GLU A 276 -8.84 20.23 1.03
CA GLU A 276 -7.55 20.56 1.63
C GLU A 276 -6.44 19.57 1.26
N LYS A 277 -5.20 20.06 1.11
CA LYS A 277 -4.03 19.19 0.93
C LYS A 277 -3.63 18.50 2.24
N ILE A 278 -2.92 17.38 2.12
CA ILE A 278 -2.35 16.65 3.27
C ILE A 278 -1.50 17.60 4.12
N LYS A 279 -1.94 17.85 5.36
CA LYS A 279 -1.23 18.70 6.32
C LYS A 279 -0.14 17.91 7.01
N TYR A 280 1.10 18.38 6.90
CA TYR A 280 2.25 17.78 7.57
C TYR A 280 3.26 18.84 8.04
N THR A 281 4.16 18.45 8.94
CA THR A 281 5.29 19.26 9.37
C THR A 281 6.54 18.38 9.42
N CYS A 282 7.52 18.68 8.57
CA CYS A 282 8.84 18.06 8.63
C CYS A 282 9.79 18.94 9.44
N LYS A 283 10.64 18.36 10.29
CA LYS A 283 11.75 19.05 10.94
C LYS A 283 12.97 18.13 11.07
N PHE A 284 14.15 18.73 11.12
CA PHE A 284 15.41 18.03 11.38
C PHE A 284 15.95 18.47 12.74
N MET A 285 16.13 17.51 13.63
CA MET A 285 16.67 17.73 14.96
C MET A 285 18.15 17.40 14.94
N GLU A 286 19.00 18.31 15.42
CA GLU A 286 20.44 18.10 15.47
C GLU A 286 20.78 17.06 16.55
N VAL A 287 21.54 16.03 16.18
CA VAL A 287 22.07 15.04 17.11
C VAL A 287 23.53 15.36 17.40
N HIS A 288 23.82 15.70 18.64
CA HIS A 288 25.12 16.16 19.10
C HIS A 288 25.92 15.01 19.75
N LYS A 289 27.22 14.97 19.43
CA LYS A 289 28.26 14.45 20.33
C LYS A 289 28.82 15.63 21.14
N PRO A 290 29.59 15.42 22.22
CA PRO A 290 30.17 16.52 22.99
C PRO A 290 30.84 17.57 22.11
N GLY A 291 30.26 18.77 22.05
CA GLY A 291 30.74 19.93 21.29
C GLY A 291 30.40 19.99 19.80
N ALA A 292 29.72 19.01 19.18
CA ALA A 292 29.46 19.05 17.73
C ALA A 292 28.20 18.30 17.26
N VAL A 293 27.48 18.90 16.30
CA VAL A 293 26.47 18.21 15.47
C VAL A 293 27.16 17.09 14.70
N CYS A 294 26.66 15.86 14.83
CA CYS A 294 27.24 14.68 14.16
C CYS A 294 26.23 13.93 13.28
N SER A 295 24.94 14.07 13.54
CA SER A 295 23.86 13.46 12.76
C SER A 295 22.55 14.25 12.95
N TYR A 296 21.50 13.84 12.26
CA TYR A 296 20.17 14.44 12.33
C TYR A 296 19.11 13.36 12.57
N VAL A 297 18.05 13.68 13.29
CA VAL A 297 16.79 12.91 13.26
C VAL A 297 15.78 13.69 12.44
N CYS A 298 15.19 13.06 11.43
CA CYS A 298 14.07 13.62 10.69
C CYS A 298 12.78 13.27 11.44
N ALA A 299 12.01 14.26 11.86
CA ALA A 299 10.70 14.09 12.47
C ALA A 299 9.64 14.66 11.54
N LEU A 300 8.73 13.78 11.10
CA LEU A 300 7.58 14.11 10.28
C LEU A 300 6.32 13.95 11.13
N ARG A 301 5.56 15.03 11.33
CA ARG A 301 4.20 15.00 11.87
C ARG A 301 3.22 15.01 10.70
N VAL A 302 2.32 14.03 10.63
CA VAL A 302 1.21 13.99 9.67
C VAL A 302 -0.08 14.27 10.45
N GLU A 303 -0.88 15.22 10.01
CA GLU A 303 -2.19 15.48 10.63
C GLU A 303 -3.25 14.52 10.06
N ARG A 304 -4.32 14.27 10.83
CA ARG A 304 -5.47 13.51 10.36
C ARG A 304 -6.08 14.21 9.15
N PHE A 305 -6.32 13.47 8.08
CA PHE A 305 -6.90 14.01 6.85
C PHE A 305 -8.43 14.02 6.93
N CYS A 306 -9.04 14.90 6.14
CA CYS A 306 -10.49 15.05 6.08
C CYS A 306 -11.17 13.87 5.38
N CYS A 307 -10.58 13.31 4.33
CA CYS A 307 -11.17 12.21 3.55
C CYS A 307 -10.20 11.02 3.46
N ALA A 308 -9.87 10.55 2.24
CA ALA A 308 -9.00 9.39 2.01
C ALA A 308 -7.66 9.79 1.35
N VAL A 309 -6.55 9.21 1.83
CA VAL A 309 -5.20 9.34 1.26
C VAL A 309 -4.66 7.96 0.91
N PHE A 310 -4.33 7.74 -0.37
CA PHE A 310 -3.73 6.50 -0.84
C PHE A 310 -2.20 6.60 -0.86
N ALA A 311 -1.50 5.49 -0.68
CA ALA A 311 -0.05 5.38 -0.83
C ALA A 311 0.39 5.38 -2.31
N ALA A 312 -0.50 4.99 -3.21
CA ALA A 312 -0.38 5.03 -4.67
C ALA A 312 -1.78 4.84 -5.25
N GLU A 313 -1.95 5.04 -6.56
CA GLU A 313 -3.20 4.66 -7.26
C GLU A 313 -3.56 3.19 -6.91
N PRO A 314 -4.84 2.79 -6.80
CA PRO A 314 -5.22 1.39 -6.68
C PRO A 314 -4.56 0.54 -7.78
N ASP A 315 -4.11 -0.65 -7.42
CA ASP A 315 -3.55 -1.62 -8.35
C ASP A 315 -4.68 -2.50 -8.92
N SER A 316 -5.62 -1.81 -9.57
CA SER A 316 -6.79 -2.40 -10.22
C SER A 316 -6.80 -2.00 -11.69
N TRP A 317 -7.16 -2.94 -12.56
CA TRP A 317 -7.00 -2.83 -14.01
C TRP A 317 -8.32 -3.16 -14.70
N HIS A 318 -8.53 -2.62 -15.88
CA HIS A 318 -9.69 -2.89 -16.74
C HIS A 318 -9.25 -2.89 -18.21
N VAL A 319 -10.17 -3.28 -19.09
CA VAL A 319 -9.98 -3.17 -20.54
C VAL A 319 -10.91 -2.10 -21.08
N GLU A 320 -10.34 -1.15 -21.81
CA GLU A 320 -11.06 -0.08 -22.50
C GLU A 320 -10.38 0.18 -23.85
N ASP A 321 -11.16 0.33 -24.92
CA ASP A 321 -10.66 0.53 -26.30
C ASP A 321 -9.65 -0.54 -26.78
N ASN A 322 -9.80 -1.80 -26.34
CA ASN A 322 -8.82 -2.88 -26.53
C ASN A 322 -7.43 -2.61 -25.93
N HIS A 323 -7.34 -1.75 -24.91
CA HIS A 323 -6.12 -1.49 -24.16
C HIS A 323 -6.31 -1.86 -22.69
N LEU A 324 -5.23 -2.39 -22.10
CA LEU A 324 -5.15 -2.62 -20.66
C LEU A 324 -4.90 -1.28 -19.97
N LYS A 325 -5.90 -0.75 -19.27
CA LYS A 325 -5.80 0.50 -18.50
C LYS A 325 -5.85 0.17 -17.00
N ARG A 326 -5.26 1.05 -16.18
CA ARG A 326 -5.32 0.99 -14.72
C ARG A 326 -6.37 1.99 -14.29
N PHE A 327 -7.26 1.62 -13.37
CA PHE A 327 -8.19 2.57 -12.78
C PHE A 327 -7.41 3.68 -12.07
N THR A 328 -7.86 4.91 -12.25
CA THR A 328 -7.51 6.02 -11.36
C THR A 328 -8.17 5.82 -9.99
N THR A 329 -7.63 6.48 -8.96
CA THR A 329 -8.24 6.55 -7.63
C THR A 329 -9.69 7.05 -7.69
N GLU A 330 -10.04 7.97 -8.59
CA GLU A 330 -11.41 8.48 -8.72
C GLU A 330 -12.36 7.41 -9.27
N GLU A 331 -12.02 6.79 -10.40
CA GLU A 331 -12.83 5.72 -11.01
C GLU A 331 -12.98 4.53 -10.06
N TRP A 332 -11.88 4.12 -9.40
CA TRP A 332 -11.89 3.01 -8.46
C TRP A 332 -12.77 3.31 -7.24
N VAL A 333 -12.66 4.50 -6.63
CA VAL A 333 -13.51 4.86 -5.49
C VAL A 333 -14.98 4.96 -5.90
N ASN A 334 -15.29 5.46 -7.11
CA ASN A 334 -16.66 5.48 -7.61
C ASN A 334 -17.25 4.05 -7.72
N GLN A 335 -16.47 3.06 -8.17
CA GLN A 335 -16.89 1.65 -8.19
C GLN A 335 -17.03 1.02 -6.79
N MET A 336 -16.39 1.59 -5.77
CA MET A 336 -16.44 1.09 -4.38
C MET A 336 -17.68 1.55 -3.61
N ILE A 337 -18.33 2.64 -4.04
CA ILE A 337 -19.42 3.31 -3.31
C ILE A 337 -20.71 3.45 -4.15
N ALA A 338 -20.78 2.75 -5.29
CA ALA A 338 -21.87 2.79 -6.27
C ALA A 338 -23.17 2.10 -5.79
#